data_AF-A0A3N0BJ86-F1
#
_entry.id   AF-A0A3N0BJ86-F1
#
_cell.length_a   1.000
_cell.length_b   1.000
_cell.length_c   1.000
_cell.angle_alpha   90.00
_cell.angle_beta   90.00
_cell.angle_gamma   90.00
#
_symmetry.space_group_name_H-M   'P 1'
#
loop_
_entity.id
_entity.type
_entity.pdbx_description
1 polymer ?
#
loop_
_entity_poly.entity_id
_entity_poly.type
_entity_poly.pdbx_seq_one_letter_code
_entity_poly.pdbx_strand_id
1 'polypeptide(L)'
;MLSLSAPVVCVVGPTASGKTALAQALAFKLNGEVISADSMQVYRGMDIGTGKLPVQDRIVAHHGFDLVDPGEPYSAALFQAYARDCFLDVDARGRRSVLCGGTGFYVRAAIDDYDFPKGEQVGNPVRDRCNRLAREQGPEALWKLLADRDKESAGLIPPADVKRVARAFELLEDGTTYAKQRAKLAQLPQYIPAVFVGLAVDPDVLRVRIDARVDQMIEDGLVDEVKRLLQKGFRNGITAPQAIGYKEIVAALDGETTMEEAILGIKTATHRYAKRQRTWFRKDARIRWIDANTLDMGAMLRASLTVLEETQPLASGC
;
A
#
# COMPACT_ATOMS: atom_id res chain seq x y z
N MET A 1 -1.43 -23.42 -0.39
CA MET A 1 -0.33 -22.80 -1.17
C MET A 1 -0.72 -22.92 -2.63
N LEU A 2 -0.75 -21.81 -3.34
CA LEU A 2 -1.12 -21.79 -4.76
C LEU A 2 0.16 -22.01 -5.58
N SER A 3 0.12 -22.99 -6.49
CA SER A 3 1.28 -23.40 -7.28
C SER A 3 1.37 -22.52 -8.53
N LEU A 4 2.50 -21.84 -8.67
CA LEU A 4 2.88 -21.08 -9.87
C LEU A 4 4.15 -21.71 -10.45
N SER A 5 4.33 -21.60 -11.76
CA SER A 5 5.51 -22.09 -12.47
C SER A 5 6.79 -21.37 -12.05
N ALA A 6 6.69 -20.11 -11.62
CA ALA A 6 7.78 -19.35 -11.01
C ALA A 6 7.30 -18.50 -9.82
N PRO A 7 8.15 -18.23 -8.82
CA PRO A 7 7.81 -17.32 -7.73
C PRO A 7 7.56 -15.90 -8.24
N VAL A 8 6.58 -15.24 -7.63
CA VAL A 8 6.29 -13.81 -7.85
C VAL A 8 7.49 -12.97 -7.40
N VAL A 9 7.86 -11.98 -8.21
CA VAL A 9 8.90 -11.01 -7.84
C VAL A 9 8.25 -9.79 -7.21
N CYS A 10 8.41 -9.60 -5.92
CA CYS A 10 7.90 -8.44 -5.19
C CYS A 10 8.94 -7.32 -5.22
N VAL A 11 8.64 -6.23 -5.94
CA VAL A 11 9.44 -4.99 -5.93
C VAL A 11 8.77 -3.98 -5.01
N VAL A 12 9.39 -3.74 -3.86
CA VAL A 12 8.83 -2.90 -2.79
C VAL A 12 9.72 -1.70 -2.46
N GLY A 13 9.10 -0.66 -1.91
CA GLY A 13 9.83 0.53 -1.50
C GLY A 13 8.91 1.71 -1.24
N PRO A 14 9.45 2.81 -0.68
CA PRO A 14 8.65 4.01 -0.48
C PRO A 14 8.19 4.64 -1.81
N THR A 15 7.27 5.59 -1.73
CA THR A 15 7.03 6.51 -2.87
C THR A 15 8.32 7.24 -3.25
N ALA A 16 8.46 7.62 -4.53
CA ALA A 16 9.66 8.26 -5.09
C ALA A 16 10.99 7.45 -5.01
N SER A 17 10.93 6.13 -4.79
CA SER A 17 12.13 5.28 -4.77
C SER A 17 12.61 4.77 -6.14
N GLY A 18 11.80 4.92 -7.21
CA GLY A 18 12.07 4.32 -8.52
C GLY A 18 11.46 2.93 -8.73
N LYS A 19 10.68 2.40 -7.77
CA LYS A 19 10.10 1.04 -7.83
C LYS A 19 9.31 0.74 -9.11
N THR A 20 8.53 1.68 -9.63
CA THR A 20 7.74 1.48 -10.85
C THR A 20 8.63 1.24 -12.06
N ALA A 21 9.70 2.04 -12.21
CA ALA A 21 10.66 1.89 -13.29
C ALA A 21 11.42 0.56 -13.19
N LEU A 22 11.82 0.16 -11.99
CA LEU A 22 12.48 -1.13 -11.76
C LEU A 22 11.54 -2.31 -12.01
N ALA A 23 10.29 -2.24 -11.57
CA ALA A 23 9.32 -3.31 -11.76
C ALA A 23 9.05 -3.59 -13.24
N GLN A 24 8.85 -2.56 -14.07
CA GLN A 24 8.65 -2.77 -15.51
C GLN A 24 9.92 -3.26 -16.20
N ALA A 25 11.11 -2.78 -15.80
CA ALA A 25 12.38 -3.25 -16.37
C ALA A 25 12.65 -4.72 -16.03
N LEU A 26 12.35 -5.15 -14.79
CA LEU A 26 12.42 -6.54 -14.37
C LEU A 26 11.40 -7.40 -15.13
N ALA A 27 10.14 -6.96 -15.19
CA ALA A 27 9.10 -7.66 -15.92
C ALA A 27 9.50 -7.84 -17.38
N PHE A 28 9.99 -6.80 -18.04
CA PHE A 28 10.48 -6.88 -19.42
C PHE A 28 11.60 -7.92 -19.57
N LYS A 29 12.61 -7.88 -18.69
CA LYS A 29 13.74 -8.82 -18.72
C LYS A 29 13.33 -10.28 -18.47
N LEU A 30 12.27 -10.48 -17.70
CA LEU A 30 11.76 -11.79 -17.27
C LEU A 30 10.59 -12.29 -18.13
N ASN A 31 10.30 -11.64 -19.26
CA ASN A 31 9.12 -11.92 -20.09
C ASN A 31 7.83 -11.97 -19.25
N GLY A 32 7.66 -10.94 -18.42
CA GLY A 32 6.67 -10.87 -17.36
C GLY A 32 5.78 -9.64 -17.44
N GLU A 33 4.94 -9.48 -16.43
CA GLU A 33 3.95 -8.42 -16.32
C GLU A 33 3.93 -7.82 -14.91
N VAL A 34 3.53 -6.56 -14.80
CA VAL A 34 3.50 -5.85 -13.52
C VAL A 34 2.10 -5.88 -12.94
N ILE A 35 1.98 -6.23 -11.66
CA ILE A 35 0.76 -6.08 -10.87
C ILE A 35 1.01 -4.95 -9.86
N SER A 36 0.25 -3.85 -9.92
CA SER A 36 0.39 -2.76 -8.95
C SER A 36 -0.27 -3.10 -7.62
N ALA A 37 0.49 -3.00 -6.53
CA ALA A 37 0.02 -3.09 -5.14
C ALA A 37 0.00 -1.69 -4.49
N ASP A 38 -0.87 -0.83 -5.01
CA ASP A 38 -1.13 0.52 -4.50
C ASP A 38 -2.63 0.72 -4.27
N SER A 39 -3.00 1.16 -3.06
CA SER A 39 -4.41 1.33 -2.70
C SER A 39 -5.13 2.48 -3.40
N MET A 40 -4.41 3.40 -4.05
CA MET A 40 -4.99 4.55 -4.74
C MET A 40 -4.98 4.41 -6.26
N GLN A 41 -4.02 3.67 -6.83
CA GLN A 41 -3.95 3.47 -8.28
C GLN A 41 -5.07 2.58 -8.83
N VAL A 42 -5.84 1.91 -7.96
CA VAL A 42 -7.03 1.14 -8.33
C VAL A 42 -8.19 2.01 -8.81
N TYR A 43 -8.19 3.31 -8.53
CA TYR A 43 -9.31 4.21 -8.84
C TYR A 43 -9.19 4.86 -10.22
N ARG A 44 -10.29 4.83 -10.98
CA ARG A 44 -10.38 5.45 -12.32
C ARG A 44 -10.27 6.97 -12.25
N GLY A 45 -9.46 7.53 -13.15
CA GLY A 45 -9.26 8.98 -13.30
C GLY A 45 -8.46 9.64 -12.18
N MET A 46 -7.92 8.85 -11.24
CA MET A 46 -6.93 9.29 -10.25
C MET A 46 -5.54 8.87 -10.74
N ASP A 47 -4.95 9.64 -11.64
CA ASP A 47 -3.76 9.23 -12.39
C ASP A 47 -2.52 10.00 -11.93
N ILE A 48 -2.56 11.32 -12.01
CA ILE A 48 -1.45 12.22 -11.68
C ILE A 48 -1.14 12.12 -10.19
N GLY A 49 -2.14 12.35 -9.33
CA GLY A 49 -1.94 12.40 -7.87
C GLY A 49 -1.56 11.05 -7.27
N THR A 50 -1.92 9.94 -7.91
CA THR A 50 -1.54 8.58 -7.48
C THR A 50 -0.23 8.11 -8.12
N GLY A 51 0.32 8.88 -9.06
CA GLY A 51 1.55 8.53 -9.74
C GLY A 51 1.43 7.29 -10.62
N LYS A 52 0.26 7.08 -11.22
CA LYS A 52 -0.04 5.96 -12.10
C LYS A 52 0.82 6.08 -13.35
N LEU A 53 1.41 4.97 -13.81
CA LEU A 53 2.28 4.99 -14.99
C LEU A 53 1.40 5.23 -16.24
N PRO A 54 1.62 6.30 -17.02
CA PRO A 54 0.85 6.57 -18.23
C PRO A 54 0.97 5.43 -19.24
N VAL A 55 -0.07 5.21 -20.06
CA VAL A 55 -0.10 4.08 -21.01
C VAL A 55 1.06 4.12 -22.00
N GLN A 56 1.42 5.32 -22.46
CA GLN A 56 2.52 5.53 -23.41
C GLN A 56 3.91 5.17 -22.84
N ASP A 57 4.07 5.17 -21.51
CA ASP A 57 5.34 4.91 -20.84
C ASP A 57 5.47 3.44 -20.40
N ARG A 58 4.44 2.62 -20.63
CA ARG A 58 4.42 1.20 -20.26
C ARG A 58 5.11 0.38 -21.33
N ILE A 59 6.18 -0.32 -20.96
CA ILE A 59 6.89 -1.26 -21.85
C ILE A 59 6.43 -2.72 -21.68
N VAL A 60 5.58 -2.97 -20.68
CA VAL A 60 4.95 -4.28 -20.39
C VAL A 60 3.50 -4.06 -19.96
N ALA A 61 2.71 -5.14 -19.83
CA ALA A 61 1.38 -5.03 -19.26
C ALA A 61 1.44 -4.63 -17.77
N HIS A 62 0.53 -3.73 -17.38
CA HIS A 62 0.33 -3.31 -15.99
C HIS A 62 -1.12 -3.60 -15.57
N HIS A 63 -1.24 -4.39 -14.51
CA HIS A 63 -2.48 -4.76 -13.82
C HIS A 63 -2.64 -3.95 -12.53
N GLY A 64 -3.84 -3.94 -11.97
CA GLY A 64 -4.15 -3.25 -10.72
C GLY A 64 -4.45 -1.76 -10.86
N PHE A 65 -4.58 -1.27 -12.09
CA PHE A 65 -5.01 0.10 -12.39
C PHE A 65 -6.49 0.12 -12.76
N ASP A 66 -7.19 1.22 -12.43
CA ASP A 66 -8.51 1.53 -12.98
C ASP A 66 -9.56 0.42 -12.78
N LEU A 67 -9.51 -0.22 -11.60
CA LEU A 67 -10.38 -1.34 -11.23
C LEU A 67 -11.77 -0.89 -10.78
N VAL A 68 -11.85 0.24 -10.08
CA VAL A 68 -13.09 0.74 -9.48
C VAL A 68 -13.21 2.26 -9.65
N ASP A 69 -14.42 2.78 -9.56
CA ASP A 69 -14.65 4.22 -9.58
C ASP A 69 -14.36 4.83 -8.19
N PRO A 70 -13.95 6.10 -8.09
CA PRO A 70 -13.62 6.75 -6.81
C PRO A 70 -14.73 6.71 -5.74
N GLY A 71 -15.99 6.55 -6.16
CA GLY A 71 -17.14 6.40 -5.27
C GLY A 71 -17.25 5.00 -4.63
N GLU A 72 -16.60 4.00 -5.20
CA GLU A 72 -16.69 2.61 -4.77
C GLU A 72 -15.63 2.28 -3.70
N PRO A 73 -15.96 1.50 -2.67
CA PRO A 73 -14.96 1.06 -1.70
C PRO A 73 -14.05 -0.04 -2.28
N TYR A 74 -12.73 0.09 -2.08
CA TYR A 74 -11.77 -0.97 -2.40
C TYR A 74 -10.97 -1.41 -1.16
N SER A 75 -10.92 -2.72 -0.91
CA SER A 75 -10.32 -3.29 0.30
C SER A 75 -9.12 -4.18 -0.02
N ALA A 76 -8.29 -4.44 0.98
CA ALA A 76 -7.18 -5.38 0.84
C ALA A 76 -7.65 -6.83 0.56
N ALA A 77 -8.87 -7.19 0.98
CA ALA A 77 -9.47 -8.49 0.66
C ALA A 77 -9.82 -8.60 -0.83
N LEU A 78 -10.42 -7.54 -1.39
CA LEU A 78 -10.68 -7.45 -2.84
C LEU A 78 -9.37 -7.48 -3.62
N PHE A 79 -8.36 -6.73 -3.16
CA PHE A 79 -7.04 -6.74 -3.78
C PHE A 79 -6.36 -8.12 -3.71
N GLN A 80 -6.47 -8.86 -2.60
CA GLN A 80 -5.92 -10.20 -2.48
C GLN A 80 -6.50 -11.15 -3.53
N ALA A 81 -7.83 -11.17 -3.68
CA ALA A 81 -8.49 -11.99 -4.69
C ALA A 81 -8.00 -11.60 -6.09
N TYR A 82 -8.11 -10.30 -6.42
CA TYR A 82 -7.68 -9.77 -7.71
C TYR A 82 -6.23 -10.10 -8.05
N ALA A 83 -5.29 -9.85 -7.13
CA ALA A 83 -3.88 -10.07 -7.38
C ALA A 83 -3.55 -11.55 -7.60
N ARG A 84 -4.20 -12.46 -6.84
CA ARG A 84 -3.98 -13.90 -6.99
C ARG A 84 -4.56 -14.43 -8.30
N ASP A 85 -5.71 -13.93 -8.73
CA ASP A 85 -6.28 -14.23 -10.04
C ASP A 85 -5.35 -13.74 -11.17
N CYS A 86 -4.79 -12.54 -11.04
CA CYS A 86 -3.78 -12.04 -11.99
C CYS A 86 -2.53 -12.92 -12.01
N PHE A 87 -2.04 -13.40 -10.85
CA PHE A 87 -0.87 -14.27 -10.82
C PHE A 87 -1.11 -15.58 -11.57
N LEU A 88 -2.29 -16.18 -11.40
CA LEU A 88 -2.70 -17.39 -12.12
C LEU A 88 -2.81 -17.16 -13.63
N ASP A 89 -3.46 -16.06 -14.06
CA ASP A 89 -3.60 -15.73 -15.48
C ASP A 89 -2.25 -15.47 -16.16
N VAL A 90 -1.37 -14.71 -15.50
CA VAL A 90 -0.02 -14.41 -16.00
C VAL A 90 0.81 -15.70 -16.11
N ASP A 91 0.74 -16.58 -15.10
CA ASP A 91 1.47 -17.85 -15.10
C ASP A 91 0.94 -18.82 -16.17
N ALA A 92 -0.39 -18.90 -16.36
CA ALA A 92 -1.02 -19.72 -17.40
C ALA A 92 -0.58 -19.32 -18.82
N ARG A 93 -0.16 -18.06 -19.01
CA ARG A 93 0.41 -17.54 -20.27
C ARG A 93 1.93 -17.73 -20.36
N GLY A 94 2.53 -18.47 -19.43
CA GLY A 94 3.98 -18.72 -19.38
C GLY A 94 4.81 -17.47 -19.05
N ARG A 95 4.20 -16.46 -18.41
CA ARG A 95 4.84 -15.19 -18.07
C ARG A 95 5.09 -15.10 -16.57
N ARG A 96 6.06 -14.26 -16.18
CA ARG A 96 6.40 -14.05 -14.77
C ARG A 96 5.65 -12.86 -14.17
N SER A 97 5.07 -13.03 -12.99
CA SER A 97 4.43 -11.94 -12.25
C SER A 97 5.43 -11.10 -11.46
N VAL A 98 5.38 -9.77 -11.64
CA VAL A 98 6.14 -8.80 -10.85
C VAL A 98 5.16 -7.91 -10.06
N LEU A 99 5.10 -8.10 -8.75
CA LEU A 99 4.25 -7.29 -7.86
C LEU A 99 4.99 -6.01 -7.45
N CYS A 100 4.54 -4.85 -7.92
CA CYS A 100 5.13 -3.54 -7.61
C CYS A 100 4.33 -2.83 -6.52
N GLY A 101 4.88 -2.67 -5.31
CA GLY A 101 4.09 -2.23 -4.16
C GLY A 101 4.72 -1.13 -3.30
N GLY A 102 3.97 -0.06 -3.08
CA GLY A 102 4.20 0.91 -1.99
C GLY A 102 3.30 0.67 -0.78
N THR A 103 2.16 0.00 -0.96
CA THR A 103 1.21 -0.29 0.11
C THR A 103 1.55 -1.64 0.72
N GLY A 104 2.39 -1.64 1.76
CA GLY A 104 2.91 -2.87 2.35
C GLY A 104 1.83 -3.85 2.84
N PHE A 105 0.65 -3.36 3.21
CA PHE A 105 -0.47 -4.22 3.56
C PHE A 105 -1.06 -4.97 2.36
N TYR A 106 -1.15 -4.34 1.18
CA TYR A 106 -1.62 -4.98 -0.05
C TYR A 106 -0.62 -6.03 -0.53
N VAL A 107 0.69 -5.74 -0.41
CA VAL A 107 1.74 -6.74 -0.70
C VAL A 107 1.57 -7.98 0.17
N ARG A 108 1.37 -7.81 1.48
CA ARG A 108 1.12 -8.94 2.39
C ARG A 108 -0.17 -9.67 2.08
N ALA A 109 -1.26 -8.96 1.78
CA ALA A 109 -2.55 -9.57 1.43
C ALA A 109 -2.43 -10.44 0.16
N ALA A 110 -1.71 -9.97 -0.86
CA ALA A 110 -1.50 -10.73 -2.08
C ALA A 110 -0.67 -12.01 -1.84
N ILE A 111 0.40 -11.93 -1.04
CA ILE A 111 1.42 -12.98 -0.92
C ILE A 111 1.21 -13.92 0.27
N ASP A 112 0.93 -13.38 1.45
CA ASP A 112 0.85 -14.15 2.69
C ASP A 112 -0.52 -14.82 2.83
N ASP A 113 -0.62 -15.83 3.69
CA ASP A 113 -1.88 -16.50 4.02
C ASP A 113 -2.77 -15.64 4.94
N TYR A 114 -3.08 -14.44 4.46
CA TYR A 114 -3.92 -13.49 5.14
C TYR A 114 -5.37 -13.90 5.02
N ASP A 115 -6.01 -14.10 6.16
CA ASP A 115 -7.44 -14.32 6.26
C ASP A 115 -8.12 -12.99 6.62
N PHE A 116 -9.08 -12.59 5.79
CA PHE A 116 -9.90 -11.42 6.02
C PHE A 116 -11.24 -11.87 6.60
N PRO A 117 -11.41 -11.81 7.94
CA PRO A 117 -12.67 -12.21 8.54
C PRO A 117 -13.80 -11.32 8.01
N LYS A 118 -14.96 -11.93 7.76
CA LYS A 118 -16.21 -11.22 7.41
C LYS A 118 -16.68 -10.43 8.64
N GLY A 119 -16.10 -9.26 8.87
CA GLY A 119 -16.53 -8.34 9.90
C GLY A 119 -17.38 -7.24 9.29
N GLU A 120 -18.66 -7.19 9.64
CA GLU A 120 -19.50 -6.02 9.32
C GLU A 120 -18.96 -4.80 10.08
N GLN A 121 -18.46 -3.82 9.33
CA GLN A 121 -17.96 -2.56 9.91
C GLN A 121 -19.10 -1.59 10.23
N VAL A 122 -20.30 -1.86 9.73
CA VAL A 122 -21.50 -1.02 9.87
C VAL A 122 -22.50 -1.77 10.75
N GLY A 123 -23.07 -1.10 11.74
CA GLY A 123 -24.04 -1.71 12.67
C GLY A 123 -23.43 -2.59 13.75
N ASN A 124 -22.10 -2.54 13.95
CA ASN A 124 -21.42 -3.30 15.00
C ASN A 124 -21.63 -2.63 16.38
N PRO A 125 -22.36 -3.26 17.33
CA PRO A 125 -22.70 -2.64 18.61
C PRO A 125 -21.48 -2.31 19.48
N VAL A 126 -20.38 -3.06 19.32
CA VAL A 126 -19.12 -2.84 20.04
C VAL A 126 -18.48 -1.55 19.55
N ARG A 127 -18.33 -1.40 18.23
CA ARG A 127 -17.77 -0.17 17.64
C ARG A 127 -18.60 1.04 18.00
N ASP A 128 -19.92 0.93 17.96
CA ASP A 128 -20.79 2.05 18.26
C ASP A 128 -20.67 2.49 19.72
N ARG A 129 -20.56 1.54 20.67
CA ARG A 129 -20.23 1.84 22.06
C ARG A 129 -18.87 2.49 22.22
N CYS A 130 -17.82 1.91 21.61
CA CYS A 130 -16.47 2.45 21.70
C CYS A 130 -16.36 3.86 21.11
N ASN A 131 -16.96 4.10 19.94
CA ASN A 131 -16.98 5.40 19.28
C ASN A 131 -17.74 6.44 20.11
N ARG A 132 -18.86 6.05 20.73
CA ARG A 132 -19.61 6.94 21.62
C ARG A 132 -18.79 7.32 22.85
N LEU A 133 -18.18 6.35 23.52
CA LEU A 133 -17.35 6.60 24.69
C LEU A 133 -16.14 7.48 24.34
N ALA A 134 -15.47 7.22 23.22
CA ALA A 134 -14.35 8.04 22.77
C ALA A 134 -14.76 9.49 22.46
N ARG A 135 -16.00 9.72 21.99
CA ARG A 135 -16.54 11.07 21.77
C ARG A 135 -16.89 11.78 23.08
N GLU A 136 -17.49 11.06 24.03
CA GLU A 136 -17.99 11.63 25.29
C GLU A 136 -16.89 11.85 26.33
N GLN A 137 -15.93 10.92 26.43
CA GLN A 137 -14.92 10.87 27.49
C GLN A 137 -13.48 10.93 26.97
N GLY A 138 -13.31 10.92 25.65
CA GLY A 138 -12.02 10.99 24.98
C GLY A 138 -11.40 9.61 24.68
N PRO A 139 -10.45 9.55 23.74
CA PRO A 139 -9.75 8.31 23.35
C PRO A 139 -9.01 7.64 24.51
N GLU A 140 -8.40 8.45 25.38
CA GLU A 140 -7.61 7.99 26.53
C GLU A 140 -8.47 7.18 27.52
N ALA A 141 -9.71 7.62 27.76
CA ALA A 141 -10.63 6.91 28.65
C ALA A 141 -10.99 5.53 28.08
N LEU A 142 -11.29 5.45 26.78
CA LEU A 142 -11.52 4.18 26.10
C LEU A 142 -10.30 3.26 26.14
N TRP A 143 -9.09 3.81 25.94
CA TRP A 143 -7.85 3.04 26.01
C TRP A 143 -7.58 2.50 27.41
N LYS A 144 -7.85 3.27 28.48
CA LYS A 144 -7.71 2.81 29.86
C LYS A 144 -8.63 1.62 30.17
N LEU A 145 -9.87 1.65 29.69
CA LEU A 145 -10.77 0.50 29.80
C LEU A 145 -10.22 -0.74 29.10
N LEU A 146 -9.56 -0.57 27.95
CA LEU A 146 -8.88 -1.69 27.30
C LEU A 146 -7.70 -2.16 28.15
N ALA A 147 -6.89 -1.25 28.70
CA ALA A 147 -5.75 -1.57 29.54
C ALA A 147 -6.15 -2.34 30.81
N ASP A 148 -7.29 -2.03 31.41
CA ASP A 148 -7.79 -2.75 32.58
C ASP A 148 -8.21 -4.19 32.24
N ARG A 149 -8.71 -4.42 31.01
CA ARG A 149 -9.19 -5.75 30.56
C ARG A 149 -8.12 -6.59 29.87
N ASP A 150 -7.22 -5.96 29.13
CA ASP A 150 -6.18 -6.57 28.31
C ASP A 150 -4.97 -5.64 28.17
N LYS A 151 -4.11 -5.66 29.19
CA LYS A 151 -2.87 -4.87 29.27
C LYS A 151 -1.93 -5.11 28.10
N GLU A 152 -1.86 -6.35 27.60
CA GLU A 152 -0.98 -6.72 26.49
C GLU A 152 -1.43 -6.03 25.20
N SER A 153 -2.71 -6.12 24.86
CA SER A 153 -3.26 -5.42 23.69
C SER A 153 -3.17 -3.90 23.82
N ALA A 154 -3.46 -3.34 25.00
CA ALA A 154 -3.37 -1.90 25.23
C ALA A 154 -1.95 -1.38 25.03
N GLY A 155 -0.93 -2.08 25.53
CA GLY A 155 0.48 -1.72 25.34
C GLY A 155 0.94 -1.71 23.88
N LEU A 156 0.19 -2.37 22.98
CA LEU A 156 0.48 -2.45 21.56
C LEU A 156 -0.24 -1.39 20.71
N ILE A 157 -1.22 -0.68 21.27
CA ILE A 157 -2.11 0.25 20.58
C ILE A 157 -1.92 1.66 21.16
N PRO A 158 -1.60 2.67 20.35
CA PRO A 158 -1.55 4.05 20.83
C PRO A 158 -2.92 4.50 21.39
N PRO A 159 -2.98 5.24 22.50
CA PRO A 159 -4.25 5.66 23.10
C PRO A 159 -5.19 6.44 22.17
N ALA A 160 -4.62 7.24 21.27
CA ALA A 160 -5.39 8.00 20.30
C ALA A 160 -6.03 7.15 19.17
N ASP A 161 -5.64 5.86 19.03
CA ASP A 161 -6.11 5.00 17.95
C ASP A 161 -7.43 4.28 18.30
N VAL A 162 -8.50 5.07 18.38
CA VAL A 162 -9.86 4.61 18.73
C VAL A 162 -10.29 3.40 17.88
N LYS A 163 -9.92 3.36 16.59
CA LYS A 163 -10.27 2.27 15.68
C LYS A 163 -9.63 0.94 16.10
N ARG A 164 -8.34 0.95 16.47
CA ARG A 164 -7.66 -0.25 16.95
C ARG A 164 -8.11 -0.66 18.34
N VAL A 165 -8.40 0.30 19.22
CA VAL A 165 -8.95 0.00 20.55
C VAL A 165 -10.33 -0.66 20.44
N ALA A 166 -11.22 -0.13 19.59
CA ALA A 166 -12.51 -0.75 19.31
C ALA A 166 -12.35 -2.17 18.74
N ARG A 167 -11.40 -2.38 17.81
CA ARG A 167 -11.08 -3.73 17.30
C ARG A 167 -10.59 -4.68 18.39
N ALA A 168 -9.82 -4.19 19.36
CA ALA A 168 -9.39 -5.02 20.48
C ALA A 168 -10.57 -5.48 21.34
N PHE A 169 -11.56 -4.62 21.59
CA PHE A 169 -12.79 -5.01 22.26
C PHE A 169 -13.63 -6.01 21.46
N GLU A 170 -13.75 -5.84 20.13
CA GLU A 170 -14.42 -6.85 19.28
C GLU A 170 -13.76 -8.22 19.43
N LEU A 171 -12.43 -8.27 19.36
CA LEU A 171 -11.68 -9.53 19.48
C LEU A 171 -11.87 -10.18 20.86
N LEU A 172 -11.97 -9.37 21.92
CA LEU A 172 -12.27 -9.85 23.27
C LEU A 172 -13.66 -10.46 23.37
N GLU A 173 -14.67 -9.94 22.65
CA GLU A 173 -16.00 -10.57 22.56
C GLU A 173 -15.95 -11.88 21.75
N ASP A 174 -15.09 -11.95 20.73
CA ASP A 174 -14.84 -13.16 19.93
C ASP A 174 -13.93 -14.20 20.66
N GLY A 175 -13.58 -13.96 21.93
CA GLY A 175 -12.77 -14.88 22.74
C GLY A 175 -11.26 -14.89 22.43
N THR A 176 -10.75 -13.88 21.72
CA THR A 176 -9.32 -13.72 21.42
C THR A 176 -8.82 -12.32 21.82
N THR A 177 -7.55 -12.00 21.54
CA THR A 177 -6.98 -10.68 21.87
C THR A 177 -6.33 -10.03 20.66
N TYR A 178 -6.24 -8.70 20.67
CA TYR A 178 -5.53 -7.97 19.63
C TYR A 178 -4.04 -8.34 19.62
N ALA A 179 -3.42 -8.53 20.78
CA ALA A 179 -2.04 -8.99 20.90
C ALA A 179 -1.82 -10.35 20.22
N LYS A 180 -2.65 -11.36 20.52
CA LYS A 180 -2.59 -12.69 19.90
C LYS A 180 -2.81 -12.62 18.40
N GLN A 181 -3.82 -11.89 17.95
CA GLN A 181 -4.08 -11.72 16.52
C GLN A 181 -2.89 -11.03 15.83
N ARG A 182 -2.35 -9.96 16.39
CA ARG A 182 -1.19 -9.25 15.84
C ARG A 182 0.04 -10.14 15.76
N ALA A 183 0.32 -10.96 16.78
CA ALA A 183 1.42 -11.92 16.76
C ALA A 183 1.24 -12.97 15.66
N LYS A 184 0.04 -13.56 15.55
CA LYS A 184 -0.31 -14.51 14.47
C LYS A 184 -0.09 -13.87 13.09
N LEU A 185 -0.60 -12.65 12.91
CA LEU A 185 -0.48 -11.92 11.65
C LEU A 185 0.98 -11.54 11.33
N ALA A 186 1.88 -11.45 12.30
CA ALA A 186 3.29 -11.17 12.05
C ALA A 186 4.06 -12.37 11.47
N GLN A 187 3.56 -13.59 11.66
CA GLN A 187 4.23 -14.84 11.29
C GLN A 187 3.47 -15.63 10.20
N LEU A 188 2.63 -14.95 9.43
CA LEU A 188 1.88 -15.64 8.36
C LEU A 188 2.84 -16.23 7.32
N PRO A 189 2.68 -17.51 6.96
CA PRO A 189 3.46 -18.10 5.88
C PRO A 189 3.06 -17.49 4.54
N GLN A 190 3.93 -17.65 3.55
CA GLN A 190 3.58 -17.35 2.17
C GLN A 190 2.49 -18.31 1.68
N TYR A 191 1.41 -17.78 1.14
CA TYR A 191 0.43 -18.54 0.37
C TYR A 191 0.83 -18.63 -1.11
N ILE A 192 1.44 -17.55 -1.61
CA ILE A 192 2.04 -17.42 -2.94
C ILE A 192 3.57 -17.44 -2.79
N PRO A 193 4.30 -18.37 -3.45
CA PRO A 193 5.76 -18.35 -3.47
C PRO A 193 6.27 -17.01 -4.03
N ALA A 194 7.14 -16.33 -3.29
CA ALA A 194 7.62 -15.01 -3.69
C ALA A 194 9.05 -14.68 -3.24
N VAL A 195 9.74 -13.92 -4.08
CA VAL A 195 11.06 -13.32 -3.80
C VAL A 195 10.89 -11.81 -3.65
N PHE A 196 11.54 -11.22 -2.64
CA PHE A 196 11.34 -9.82 -2.28
C PHE A 196 12.60 -8.97 -2.52
N VAL A 197 12.45 -7.96 -3.36
CA VAL A 197 13.46 -6.94 -3.63
C VAL A 197 12.95 -5.59 -3.11
N GLY A 198 13.71 -4.97 -2.22
CA GLY A 198 13.38 -3.68 -1.60
C GLY A 198 14.32 -2.57 -2.03
N LEU A 199 13.79 -1.41 -2.37
CA LEU A 199 14.62 -0.23 -2.67
C LEU A 199 14.91 0.58 -1.41
N ALA A 200 16.19 0.62 -1.03
CA ALA A 200 16.72 1.44 0.04
C ALA A 200 17.10 2.82 -0.51
N VAL A 201 16.53 3.86 0.09
CA VAL A 201 16.85 5.25 -0.22
C VAL A 201 17.04 6.00 1.08
N ASP A 202 18.06 6.85 1.11
CA ASP A 202 18.35 7.72 2.24
C ASP A 202 17.21 8.73 2.47
N PRO A 203 16.88 9.04 3.74
CA PRO A 203 15.77 9.93 4.06
C PRO A 203 15.85 11.28 3.35
N ASP A 204 17.05 11.87 3.27
CA ASP A 204 17.24 13.21 2.72
C ASP A 204 17.12 13.21 1.19
N VAL A 205 17.68 12.20 0.53
CA VAL A 205 17.49 11.96 -0.91
C VAL A 205 16.01 11.78 -1.22
N LEU A 206 15.31 10.98 -0.41
CA LEU A 206 13.89 10.73 -0.58
C LEU A 206 13.06 12.01 -0.41
N ARG A 207 13.45 12.87 0.54
CA ARG A 207 12.78 14.15 0.78
C ARG A 207 12.83 15.04 -0.46
N VAL A 208 14.03 15.22 -1.03
CA VAL A 208 14.22 16.04 -2.24
C VAL A 208 13.39 15.50 -3.41
N ARG A 209 13.40 14.17 -3.62
CA ARG A 209 12.63 13.54 -4.69
C ARG A 209 11.12 13.65 -4.51
N ILE A 210 10.63 13.56 -3.27
CA ILE A 210 9.21 13.73 -2.98
C ILE A 210 8.79 15.16 -3.27
N ASP A 211 9.57 16.15 -2.84
CA ASP A 211 9.24 17.57 -3.08
C ASP A 211 9.17 17.86 -4.57
N ALA A 212 10.21 17.46 -5.33
CA ALA A 212 10.24 17.64 -6.79
C ALA A 212 9.10 16.89 -7.50
N ARG A 213 8.75 15.68 -7.04
CA ARG A 213 7.64 14.92 -7.63
C ARG A 213 6.29 15.58 -7.38
N VAL A 214 6.08 16.17 -6.20
CA VAL A 214 4.83 16.90 -5.91
C VAL A 214 4.74 18.14 -6.79
N ASP A 215 5.85 18.88 -6.94
CA ASP A 215 5.89 20.04 -7.83
C ASP A 215 5.55 19.64 -9.28
N GLN A 216 6.15 18.54 -9.78
CA GLN A 216 5.82 18.00 -11.09
C GLN A 216 4.34 17.60 -11.23
N MET A 217 3.74 16.98 -10.21
CA MET A 217 2.30 16.64 -10.25
C MET A 217 1.41 17.88 -10.41
N ILE A 218 1.78 19.01 -9.79
CA ILE A 218 1.05 20.27 -9.95
C ILE A 218 1.19 20.78 -11.39
N GLU A 219 2.41 20.79 -11.93
CA GLU A 219 2.68 21.18 -13.32
C GLU A 219 1.96 20.29 -14.34
N ASP A 220 1.87 18.99 -14.08
CA ASP A 220 1.20 18.01 -14.92
C ASP A 220 -0.34 18.12 -14.88
N GLY A 221 -0.89 18.99 -14.01
CA GLY A 221 -2.32 19.29 -13.96
C GLY A 221 -3.10 18.52 -12.90
N LEU A 222 -2.49 18.18 -11.75
CA LEU A 222 -3.19 17.56 -10.61
C LEU A 222 -4.44 18.36 -10.20
N VAL A 223 -4.37 19.69 -10.21
CA VAL A 223 -5.51 20.55 -9.84
C VAL A 223 -6.70 20.32 -10.78
N ASP A 224 -6.43 20.20 -12.09
CA ASP A 224 -7.48 19.97 -13.08
C ASP A 224 -8.02 18.54 -13.03
N GLU A 225 -7.18 17.56 -12.71
CA GLU A 225 -7.64 16.20 -12.40
C GLU A 225 -8.65 16.20 -11.25
N VAL A 226 -8.32 16.86 -10.14
CA VAL A 226 -9.21 16.97 -8.97
C VAL A 226 -10.52 17.66 -9.33
N LYS A 227 -10.49 18.78 -10.08
CA LYS A 227 -11.71 19.46 -10.54
C LYS A 227 -12.61 18.55 -11.38
N ARG A 228 -12.03 17.77 -12.32
CA ARG A 228 -12.80 16.80 -13.14
C ARG A 228 -13.43 15.70 -12.28
N LEU A 229 -12.70 15.21 -11.28
CA LEU A 229 -13.21 14.19 -10.36
C LEU A 229 -14.37 14.74 -9.51
N LEU A 230 -14.28 15.98 -9.02
CA LEU A 230 -15.34 16.62 -8.25
C LEU A 230 -16.66 16.71 -9.02
N GLN A 231 -16.60 17.01 -10.32
CA GLN A 231 -17.78 17.02 -11.20
C GLN A 231 -18.43 15.63 -11.36
N LYS A 232 -17.70 14.55 -11.07
CA LYS A 232 -18.16 13.15 -11.20
C LYS A 232 -18.51 12.51 -9.85
N GLY A 233 -18.80 13.32 -8.82
CA GLY A 233 -19.25 12.81 -7.52
C GLY A 233 -18.13 12.22 -6.67
N PHE A 234 -16.87 12.60 -6.91
CA PHE A 234 -15.71 12.17 -6.10
C PHE A 234 -15.95 12.30 -4.59
N ARG A 235 -16.65 13.36 -4.15
CA ARG A 235 -16.99 13.61 -2.75
C ARG A 235 -17.81 12.50 -2.08
N ASN A 236 -18.54 11.71 -2.87
CA ASN A 236 -19.38 10.63 -2.36
C ASN A 236 -18.55 9.39 -1.99
N GLY A 237 -17.28 9.33 -2.40
CA GLY A 237 -16.37 8.25 -2.05
C GLY A 237 -15.90 8.33 -0.59
N ILE A 238 -15.60 7.16 -0.01
CA ILE A 238 -15.11 7.07 1.37
C ILE A 238 -13.58 7.12 1.42
N THR A 239 -12.92 6.36 0.55
CA THR A 239 -11.46 6.16 0.60
C THR A 239 -10.72 7.07 -0.38
N ALA A 240 -11.17 7.14 -1.63
CA ALA A 240 -10.51 7.93 -2.67
C ALA A 240 -10.36 9.42 -2.31
N PRO A 241 -11.36 10.11 -1.72
CA PRO A 241 -11.21 11.51 -1.32
C PRO A 241 -10.19 11.77 -0.22
N GLN A 242 -9.79 10.73 0.52
CA GLN A 242 -8.81 10.86 1.60
C GLN A 242 -7.36 10.67 1.12
N ALA A 243 -7.17 10.41 -0.17
CA ALA A 243 -5.86 10.27 -0.80
C ALA A 243 -5.03 11.56 -0.64
N ILE A 244 -3.74 11.39 -0.33
CA ILE A 244 -2.78 12.50 -0.31
C ILE A 244 -2.70 13.08 -1.72
N GLY A 245 -2.70 14.41 -1.83
CA GLY A 245 -2.77 15.10 -3.11
C GLY A 245 -4.20 15.50 -3.48
N TYR A 246 -5.20 14.72 -3.09
CA TYR A 246 -6.59 14.99 -3.46
C TYR A 246 -7.30 15.81 -2.39
N LYS A 247 -7.26 15.38 -1.13
CA LYS A 247 -7.92 16.11 -0.03
C LYS A 247 -7.36 17.51 0.19
N GLU A 248 -6.04 17.69 0.00
CA GLU A 248 -5.38 18.99 0.16
C GLU A 248 -5.83 19.96 -0.94
N ILE A 249 -5.85 19.51 -2.20
CA ILE A 249 -6.33 20.34 -3.32
C ILE A 249 -7.82 20.64 -3.18
N VAL A 250 -8.62 19.66 -2.73
CA VAL A 250 -10.03 19.87 -2.41
C VAL A 250 -10.21 20.99 -1.39
N ALA A 251 -9.47 20.97 -0.27
CA ALA A 251 -9.57 21.99 0.76
C ALA A 251 -9.21 23.39 0.22
N ALA A 252 -8.21 23.48 -0.66
CA ALA A 252 -7.88 24.75 -1.33
C ALA A 252 -8.98 25.22 -2.27
N LEU A 253 -9.59 24.32 -3.04
CA LEU A 253 -10.71 24.65 -3.95
C LEU A 253 -11.97 25.09 -3.19
N ASP A 254 -12.17 24.57 -1.98
CA ASP A 254 -13.28 24.93 -1.09
C ASP A 254 -13.00 26.21 -0.28
N GLY A 255 -11.81 26.80 -0.41
CA GLY A 255 -11.43 28.05 0.26
C GLY A 255 -11.03 27.89 1.73
N GLU A 256 -10.78 26.67 2.19
CA GLU A 256 -10.37 26.37 3.57
C GLU A 256 -8.88 26.69 3.83
N THR A 257 -8.05 26.73 2.78
CA THR A 257 -6.60 26.98 2.79
C THR A 257 -6.16 27.56 1.44
N THR A 258 -4.97 28.15 1.35
CA THR A 258 -4.44 28.59 0.04
C THR A 258 -3.90 27.42 -0.78
N MET A 259 -3.74 27.62 -2.09
CA MET A 259 -3.14 26.59 -2.95
C MET A 259 -1.68 26.31 -2.55
N GLU A 260 -0.91 27.34 -2.15
CA GLU A 260 0.47 27.14 -1.70
C GLU A 260 0.51 26.30 -0.40
N GLU A 261 -0.39 26.58 0.54
CA GLU A 261 -0.51 25.82 1.79
C GLU A 261 -0.91 24.37 1.52
N ALA A 262 -1.85 24.13 0.59
CA ALA A 262 -2.23 22.79 0.18
C ALA A 262 -1.05 22.02 -0.42
N ILE A 263 -0.28 22.62 -1.33
CA ILE A 263 0.91 21.99 -1.93
C ILE A 263 1.94 21.62 -0.85
N LEU A 264 2.21 22.51 0.10
CA LEU A 264 3.08 22.22 1.25
C LEU A 264 2.52 21.09 2.13
N GLY A 265 1.20 21.04 2.29
CA GLY A 265 0.46 19.96 2.93
C GLY A 265 0.70 18.61 2.25
N ILE A 266 0.63 18.56 0.92
CA ILE A 266 0.88 17.35 0.12
C ILE A 266 2.32 16.86 0.33
N LYS A 267 3.31 17.76 0.24
CA LYS A 267 4.72 17.43 0.50
C LYS A 267 4.88 16.80 1.89
N THR A 268 4.38 17.49 2.91
CA THR A 268 4.44 17.03 4.31
C THR A 268 3.78 15.68 4.53
N ALA A 269 2.57 15.49 3.99
CA ALA A 269 1.83 14.24 4.10
C ALA A 269 2.56 13.09 3.38
N THR A 270 3.16 13.36 2.22
CA THR A 270 3.93 12.40 1.42
C THR A 270 5.21 11.98 2.14
N HIS A 271 5.95 12.91 2.77
CA HIS A 271 7.10 12.59 3.63
C HIS A 271 6.72 11.65 4.78
N ARG A 272 5.62 11.97 5.48
CA ARG A 272 5.10 11.13 6.57
C ARG A 272 4.70 9.74 6.06
N TYR A 273 4.10 9.66 4.87
CA TYR A 273 3.73 8.39 4.25
C TYR A 273 4.96 7.55 3.87
N ALA A 274 5.96 8.16 3.23
CA ALA A 274 7.22 7.52 2.88
C ALA A 274 7.96 6.98 4.12
N LYS A 275 7.98 7.74 5.22
CA LYS A 275 8.50 7.27 6.52
C LYS A 275 7.75 6.03 7.02
N ARG A 276 6.41 6.03 6.95
CA ARG A 276 5.59 4.87 7.35
C ARG A 276 5.88 3.64 6.48
N GLN A 277 6.01 3.82 5.16
CA GLN A 277 6.35 2.73 4.23
C GLN A 277 7.70 2.10 4.58
N ARG A 278 8.74 2.92 4.81
CA ARG A 278 10.07 2.43 5.22
C ARG A 278 10.00 1.65 6.54
N THR A 279 9.30 2.18 7.54
CA THR A 279 9.13 1.49 8.83
C THR A 279 8.35 0.18 8.68
N TRP A 280 7.39 0.11 7.75
CA TRP A 280 6.65 -1.12 7.48
C TRP A 280 7.55 -2.19 6.87
N PHE A 281 8.21 -1.87 5.75
CA PHE A 281 9.01 -2.85 5.01
C PHE A 281 10.25 -3.31 5.77
N ARG A 282 10.88 -2.45 6.61
CA ARG A 282 12.00 -2.87 7.46
C ARG A 282 11.71 -4.04 8.42
N LYS A 283 10.43 -4.29 8.73
CA LYS A 283 10.01 -5.40 9.60
C LYS A 283 9.95 -6.73 8.87
N ASP A 284 10.00 -6.72 7.53
CA ASP A 284 9.93 -7.93 6.71
C ASP A 284 11.34 -8.40 6.37
N ALA A 285 11.80 -9.43 7.08
CA ALA A 285 13.14 -10.00 6.94
C ALA A 285 13.36 -10.71 5.58
N ARG A 286 12.30 -10.94 4.79
CA ARG A 286 12.39 -11.55 3.46
C ARG A 286 12.96 -10.60 2.42
N ILE A 287 12.91 -9.29 2.68
CA ILE A 287 13.29 -8.26 1.71
C ILE A 287 14.81 -8.18 1.59
N ARG A 288 15.30 -8.41 0.36
CA ARG A 288 16.68 -8.13 -0.04
C ARG A 288 16.78 -6.69 -0.51
N TRP A 289 17.53 -5.87 0.24
CA TRP A 289 17.61 -4.43 0.00
C TRP A 289 18.68 -4.08 -1.04
N ILE A 290 18.30 -3.22 -2.00
CA ILE A 290 19.16 -2.68 -3.05
C ILE A 290 19.25 -1.17 -2.87
N ASP A 291 20.46 -0.61 -3.00
CA ASP A 291 20.65 0.83 -2.99
C ASP A 291 20.00 1.49 -4.22
N ALA A 292 19.18 2.51 -3.96
CA ALA A 292 18.46 3.29 -4.96
C ALA A 292 18.71 4.81 -4.79
N ASN A 293 19.79 5.20 -4.12
CA ASN A 293 20.18 6.59 -3.90
C ASN A 293 20.57 7.34 -5.19
N THR A 294 21.06 6.66 -6.22
CA THR A 294 21.45 7.29 -7.50
C THR A 294 20.40 7.12 -8.61
N LEU A 295 19.39 6.26 -8.42
CA LEU A 295 18.46 5.82 -9.47
C LEU A 295 19.17 5.25 -10.72
N ASP A 296 20.38 4.70 -10.56
CA ASP A 296 21.02 3.95 -11.65
C ASP A 296 20.20 2.67 -11.94
N MET A 297 19.36 2.76 -12.97
CA MET A 297 18.48 1.68 -13.40
C MET A 297 19.26 0.42 -13.79
N GLY A 298 20.44 0.56 -14.39
CA GLY A 298 21.27 -0.57 -14.77
C GLY A 298 21.83 -1.30 -13.56
N ALA A 299 22.33 -0.55 -12.57
CA ALA A 299 22.82 -1.12 -11.31
C ALA A 299 21.70 -1.80 -10.51
N MET A 300 20.55 -1.12 -10.35
CA MET A 300 19.40 -1.67 -9.62
C MET A 300 18.85 -2.94 -10.28
N LEU A 301 18.76 -2.97 -11.62
CA LEU A 301 18.31 -4.14 -12.37
C LEU A 301 19.27 -5.32 -12.19
N ARG A 302 20.59 -5.11 -12.33
CA ARG A 302 21.60 -6.15 -12.12
C ARG A 302 21.53 -6.73 -10.71
N ALA A 303 21.51 -5.88 -9.69
CA ALA A 303 21.40 -6.31 -8.29
C ALA A 303 20.10 -7.10 -8.03
N SER A 304 18.99 -6.70 -8.66
CA SER A 304 17.71 -7.40 -8.53
C SER A 304 17.77 -8.79 -9.16
N LEU A 305 18.38 -8.93 -10.34
CA LEU A 305 18.56 -10.22 -11.01
C LEU A 305 19.45 -11.16 -10.18
N THR A 306 20.54 -10.66 -9.60
CA THR A 306 21.39 -11.45 -8.69
C THR A 306 20.59 -11.99 -7.50
N VAL A 307 19.72 -11.19 -6.89
CA VAL A 307 18.83 -11.67 -5.82
C VAL A 307 17.92 -12.81 -6.30
N LEU A 308 17.38 -12.73 -7.52
CA LEU A 308 16.52 -13.78 -8.07
C LEU A 308 17.30 -15.09 -8.31
N GLU A 309 18.52 -14.98 -8.83
CA GLU A 309 19.43 -16.12 -9.06
C GLU A 309 19.84 -16.81 -7.76
N GLU A 310 20.16 -16.05 -6.71
CA GLU A 310 20.51 -16.61 -5.39
C GLU A 310 19.33 -17.33 -4.71
N THR A 311 18.11 -16.88 -4.97
CA THR A 311 16.89 -17.39 -4.30
C THR A 311 16.25 -18.56 -5.07
N GLN A 312 16.63 -18.78 -6.32
CA GLN A 312 16.23 -19.92 -7.12
C GLN A 312 17.46 -20.79 -7.37
N PRO A 313 17.75 -21.85 -6.59
CA PRO A 313 18.79 -22.78 -7.00
C PRO A 313 18.39 -23.31 -8.38
N LEU A 314 19.30 -23.09 -9.33
CA LEU A 314 19.19 -23.50 -10.71
C LEU A 314 18.47 -24.85 -10.82
N ALA A 315 17.26 -24.83 -11.38
CA ALA A 315 16.78 -25.99 -12.11
C ALA A 315 17.63 -26.10 -13.38
N SER A 316 18.87 -26.56 -13.24
CA SER A 316 19.73 -26.91 -14.38
C SER A 316 20.49 -28.18 -14.07
N GLY A 317 20.13 -29.24 -14.79
CA GLY A 317 20.91 -30.48 -14.89
C GLY A 317 20.09 -31.76 -15.00
N CYS A 318 19.31 -31.90 -16.08
CA CYS A 318 19.27 -33.18 -16.79
C CYS A 318 20.32 -33.11 -17.90
#